data_AF-A0A1V4VDQ6-F1
#
_entry.id   AF-A0A1V4VDQ6-F1
#
_cell.length_a   1.000
_cell.length_b   1.000
_cell.length_c   1.000
_cell.angle_alpha   90.00
_cell.angle_beta   90.00
_cell.angle_gamma   90.00
#
_symmetry.space_group_name_H-M   'P 1'
#
loop_
_entity.id
_entity.type
_entity.pdbx_description
1 polymer ?
#
loop_
_entity_poly.entity_id
_entity_poly.type
_entity_poly.pdbx_seq_one_letter_code
_entity_poly.pdbx_strand_id
1 'polypeptide(L)'
;MAAKREVPTIRDLDEVAERIAGFRPSERGFGKKELEAALDPKENVAVRSRIGGPAPEETGRMVADRRRRIEENGRLIEEMKGRVDRALAALREMR
;
A
#
# COMPACT_ATOMS: atom_id res chain seq x y z
N MET A 1 -22.80 -3.62 -1.56
CA MET A 1 -23.40 -3.44 -2.90
C MET A 1 -22.31 -3.64 -3.94
N ALA A 2 -22.12 -4.86 -4.45
CA ALA A 2 -21.36 -5.06 -5.67
C ALA A 2 -22.38 -4.98 -6.81
N ALA A 3 -22.49 -3.83 -7.46
CA ALA A 3 -23.28 -3.74 -8.68
C ALA A 3 -22.71 -4.77 -9.66
N LYS A 4 -23.55 -5.65 -10.20
CA LYS A 4 -23.24 -6.39 -11.44
C LYS A 4 -23.00 -5.33 -12.51
N ARG A 5 -21.77 -4.86 -12.63
CA ARG A 5 -21.35 -3.97 -13.70
C ARG A 5 -20.84 -4.87 -14.80
N GLU A 6 -21.49 -4.79 -15.96
CA GLU A 6 -20.92 -5.35 -17.18
C GLU A 6 -19.47 -4.84 -17.30
N VAL A 7 -18.57 -5.75 -17.67
CA VAL A 7 -17.16 -5.39 -17.90
C VAL A 7 -17.15 -4.44 -19.09
N PRO A 8 -16.64 -3.20 -18.94
CA PRO A 8 -16.58 -2.25 -20.04
C PRO A 8 -15.84 -2.84 -21.24
N THR A 9 -16.32 -2.53 -22.44
CA THR A 9 -15.73 -2.91 -23.70
C THR A 9 -14.92 -1.75 -24.31
N ILE A 10 -14.16 -2.03 -25.36
CA ILE A 10 -13.45 -0.98 -26.10
C ILE A 10 -14.41 0.02 -26.74
N ARG A 11 -15.61 -0.42 -27.14
CA ARG A 11 -16.63 0.47 -27.68
C ARG A 11 -17.12 1.47 -26.63
N ASP A 12 -17.40 0.98 -25.41
CA ASP A 12 -17.80 1.84 -24.30
C ASP A 12 -16.71 2.88 -23.98
N LEU A 13 -15.44 2.46 -24.04
CA LEU A 13 -14.30 3.35 -23.83
C LEU A 13 -14.18 4.40 -24.95
N ASP A 14 -14.30 4.00 -26.21
CA ASP A 14 -14.25 4.90 -27.37
C ASP A 14 -15.36 5.96 -27.33
N GLU A 15 -16.61 5.54 -27.05
CA GLU A 15 -17.76 6.44 -26.98
C GLU A 15 -17.56 7.52 -25.91
N VAL A 16 -17.06 7.12 -24.73
CA VAL A 16 -16.81 8.07 -23.64
C VAL A 16 -15.62 8.97 -23.94
N ALA A 17 -14.52 8.42 -24.47
CA ALA A 17 -13.32 9.18 -24.79
C ALA A 17 -13.54 10.19 -25.93
N GLU A 18 -14.31 9.84 -26.95
CA GLU A 18 -14.67 10.75 -28.04
C GLU A 18 -15.50 11.93 -27.50
N ARG A 19 -16.47 11.65 -26.64
CA ARG A 19 -17.31 12.68 -26.02
C ARG A 19 -16.54 13.62 -25.09
N ILE A 20 -15.56 13.12 -24.33
CA ILE A 20 -14.83 13.91 -23.31
C ILE A 20 -13.58 14.57 -23.88
N ALA A 21 -12.87 13.87 -24.76
CA ALA A 21 -11.52 14.24 -25.20
C ALA A 21 -11.36 14.30 -26.73
N GLY A 22 -12.40 14.01 -27.51
CA GLY A 22 -12.39 14.16 -28.97
C GLY A 22 -11.54 13.14 -29.71
N PHE A 23 -11.25 11.97 -29.12
CA PHE A 23 -10.52 10.91 -29.80
C PHE A 23 -11.01 9.52 -29.37
N ARG A 24 -10.76 8.53 -30.23
CA ARG A 24 -11.04 7.11 -29.96
C ARG A 24 -9.72 6.38 -29.63
N PRO A 25 -9.55 5.85 -28.40
CA PRO A 25 -8.39 5.06 -28.03
C PRO A 25 -8.10 3.89 -29.00
N SER A 26 -9.13 3.25 -29.54
CA SER A 26 -8.96 2.14 -30.49
C SER A 26 -8.25 2.55 -31.79
N GLU A 27 -8.48 3.77 -32.28
CA GLU A 27 -7.79 4.33 -33.46
C GLU A 27 -6.30 4.61 -33.19
N ARG A 28 -5.90 4.61 -31.92
CA ARG A 28 -4.50 4.80 -31.48
C ARG A 28 -3.84 3.49 -31.05
N GLY A 29 -4.46 2.36 -31.36
CA GLY A 29 -3.93 1.02 -31.04
C GLY A 29 -4.26 0.52 -29.63
N PHE A 30 -5.14 1.19 -28.88
CA PHE A 30 -5.61 0.69 -27.58
C PHE A 30 -6.70 -0.37 -27.79
N GLY A 31 -6.37 -1.63 -27.54
CA GLY A 31 -7.24 -2.77 -27.80
C GLY A 31 -7.77 -3.45 -26.55
N LYS A 32 -8.51 -4.55 -26.77
CA LYS A 32 -9.15 -5.34 -25.70
C LYS A 32 -8.15 -5.77 -24.63
N LYS A 33 -6.94 -6.19 -25.01
CA LYS A 33 -5.91 -6.65 -24.07
C LYS A 33 -5.43 -5.53 -23.16
N GLU A 34 -5.23 -4.33 -23.72
CA GLU A 34 -4.82 -3.15 -22.95
C GLU A 34 -5.92 -2.73 -21.97
N LEU A 35 -7.19 -2.81 -22.39
CA LEU A 35 -8.33 -2.57 -21.50
C LEU A 35 -8.43 -3.60 -20.37
N GLU A 36 -8.31 -4.88 -20.69
CA GLU A 36 -8.32 -5.96 -19.69
C GLU A 36 -7.20 -5.78 -18.66
N ALA A 37 -5.98 -5.47 -19.12
CA ALA A 37 -4.85 -5.19 -18.24
C ALA A 37 -5.08 -3.94 -17.36
N ALA A 38 -5.63 -2.86 -17.94
CA ALA A 38 -5.93 -1.64 -17.20
C ALA A 38 -7.04 -1.83 -16.15
N LEU A 39 -7.96 -2.76 -16.37
CA LEU A 39 -9.05 -3.09 -15.46
C LEU A 39 -8.71 -4.20 -14.46
N ASP A 40 -7.56 -4.87 -14.58
CA ASP A 40 -7.15 -5.90 -13.61
C ASP A 40 -6.69 -5.23 -12.31
N PRO A 41 -7.44 -5.38 -11.20
CA PRO A 41 -7.06 -4.76 -9.93
C PRO A 41 -5.78 -5.36 -9.33
N LYS A 42 -5.46 -6.63 -9.61
CA LYS A 42 -4.26 -7.29 -9.07
C LYS A 42 -3.01 -6.74 -9.73
N GLU A 43 -3.01 -6.66 -11.05
CA GLU A 43 -1.90 -6.07 -11.81
C GLU A 43 -1.70 -4.59 -11.42
N ASN A 44 -2.79 -3.84 -11.33
CA ASN A 44 -2.77 -2.44 -10.88
C ASN A 44 -2.18 -2.24 -9.47
N VAL A 45 -2.32 -3.22 -8.58
CA VAL A 45 -1.67 -3.20 -7.26
C VAL A 45 -0.21 -3.60 -7.38
N ALA A 46 0.08 -4.68 -8.12
CA ALA A 46 1.43 -5.22 -8.27
C ALA A 46 2.42 -4.21 -8.87
N VAL A 47 2.01 -3.41 -9.85
CA VAL A 47 2.88 -2.43 -10.52
C VAL A 47 3.17 -1.17 -9.69
N ARG A 48 2.42 -0.93 -8.60
CA ARG A 48 2.59 0.27 -7.76
C ARG A 48 3.62 0.03 -6.65
N SER A 49 4.86 -0.22 -7.05
CA SER A 49 6.00 -0.58 -6.18
C SER A 49 6.84 0.57 -5.65
N ARG A 50 6.43 1.83 -5.91
CA ARG A 50 7.07 3.00 -5.30
C ARG A 50 7.02 2.92 -3.77
N ILE A 51 7.97 3.57 -3.10
CA ILE A 51 8.01 3.66 -1.63
C ILE A 51 6.66 4.14 -1.09
N GLY A 52 6.10 3.39 -0.13
CA GLY A 52 4.77 3.59 0.44
C GLY A 52 3.61 3.03 -0.40
N GLY A 53 3.90 2.37 -1.52
CA GLY A 53 2.93 1.81 -2.44
C GLY A 53 2.32 0.47 -1.99
N PRO A 54 1.19 0.08 -2.59
CA PRO A 54 0.45 -1.13 -2.22
C PRO A 54 1.04 -2.42 -2.80
N ALA A 55 2.11 -2.35 -3.61
CA ALA A 55 2.71 -3.55 -4.16
C ALA A 55 3.13 -4.53 -3.03
N PRO A 56 3.01 -5.85 -3.24
CA PRO A 56 3.34 -6.83 -2.21
C PRO A 56 4.77 -6.72 -1.68
N GLU A 57 5.74 -6.47 -2.56
CA GLU A 57 7.15 -6.29 -2.19
C GLU A 57 7.34 -5.09 -1.26
N GLU A 58 6.79 -3.94 -1.63
CA GLU A 58 6.90 -2.71 -0.84
C GLU A 58 6.14 -2.82 0.49
N THR A 59 4.95 -3.40 0.47
CA THR A 59 4.18 -3.67 1.70
C THR A 59 4.94 -4.63 2.61
N GLY A 60 5.59 -5.66 2.03
CA GLY A 60 6.46 -6.58 2.76
C GLY A 60 7.64 -5.86 3.42
N ARG A 61 8.32 -4.96 2.69
CA ARG A 61 9.39 -4.10 3.22
C ARG A 61 8.89 -3.25 4.39
N MET A 62 7.74 -2.61 4.25
CA MET A 62 7.12 -1.78 5.31
C MET A 62 6.77 -2.61 6.56
N VAL A 63 6.23 -3.82 6.39
CA VAL A 63 5.93 -4.74 7.51
C VAL A 63 7.21 -5.13 8.24
N ALA A 64 8.27 -5.49 7.50
CA ALA A 64 9.55 -5.84 8.09
C ALA A 64 10.16 -4.66 8.87
N ASP A 65 10.09 -3.45 8.32
CA ASP A 65 10.55 -2.24 9.00
C ASP A 65 9.76 -1.96 10.29
N ARG A 66 8.43 -2.11 10.23
CA ARG A 66 7.58 -1.89 11.40
C ARG A 66 7.87 -2.89 12.51
N ARG A 67 8.12 -4.15 12.17
CA ARG A 67 8.50 -5.19 13.14
C ARG A 67 9.79 -4.84 13.86
N ARG A 68 10.83 -4.41 13.13
CA ARG A 68 12.11 -3.97 13.74
C ARG A 68 11.90 -2.83 14.72
N ARG A 69 11.17 -1.79 14.32
CA ARG A 69 10.90 -0.63 15.20
C ARG A 69 10.12 -1.00 16.47
N ILE A 70 9.17 -1.94 16.37
CA ILE A 70 8.42 -2.43 17.55
C ILE A 70 9.38 -3.13 18.51
N GLU A 71 10.27 -3.97 18.01
CA GLU A 71 11.26 -4.67 18.83
C GLU A 71 12.23 -3.70 19.51
N GLU A 72 12.78 -2.74 18.75
CA GLU A 72 13.67 -1.69 19.27
C GLU A 72 12.99 -0.87 20.38
N ASN A 73 11.74 -0.46 20.17
CA ASN A 73 10.97 0.25 21.17
C ASN A 73 10.73 -0.61 22.43
N GLY A 74 10.48 -1.92 22.26
CA GLY A 74 10.35 -2.85 23.38
C GLY A 74 11.61 -2.90 24.24
N ARG A 75 12.79 -2.99 23.61
CA ARG A 75 14.08 -2.96 24.32
C ARG A 75 14.31 -1.65 25.06
N LEU A 76 13.97 -0.51 24.43
CA LEU A 76 14.10 0.81 25.05
C LEU A 76 13.23 0.94 26.30
N ILE A 77 12.01 0.43 26.26
CA ILE A 77 11.09 0.44 27.41
C ILE A 77 11.67 -0.37 28.58
N GLU A 78 12.18 -1.57 28.31
CA GLU A 78 12.77 -2.41 29.36
C GLU A 78 14.03 -1.78 29.97
N GLU A 79 14.87 -1.15 29.15
CA GLU A 79 16.03 -0.40 29.65
C GLU A 79 15.59 0.74 30.59
N MET A 80 14.59 1.51 30.17
CA MET A 80 14.06 2.63 30.96
C MET A 80 13.47 2.16 32.29
N LYS A 81 12.67 1.07 32.29
CA LYS A 81 12.14 0.47 33.53
C LYS A 81 13.26 0.06 34.46
N GLY A 82 14.26 -0.66 33.95
CA GLY A 82 15.40 -1.09 34.76
C GLY A 82 16.18 0.08 35.37
N ARG A 83 16.29 1.22 34.68
CA ARG A 83 16.89 2.44 35.24
C ARG A 83 16.07 3.01 36.40
N VAL A 84 14.74 3.06 36.25
CA VAL A 84 13.82 3.53 37.30
C VAL A 84 13.86 2.60 38.51
N ASP A 85 13.81 1.29 38.30
CA ASP A 85 13.82 0.30 39.39
C ASP A 85 15.11 0.39 40.22
N ARG A 86 16.27 0.51 39.55
CA ARG A 86 17.56 0.71 40.23
C ARG A 86 17.61 2.01 41.03
N ALA A 87 17.11 3.11 40.46
CA ALA A 87 17.06 4.39 41.17
C ALA A 87 16.14 4.33 42.40
N LEU A 88 15.00 3.64 42.29
CA LEU A 88 14.07 3.46 43.40
C LEU A 88 14.65 2.59 44.51
N ALA A 89 15.36 1.51 44.16
CA ALA A 89 16.05 0.66 45.13
C ALA A 89 17.12 1.46 45.90
N ALA A 90 17.97 2.20 45.20
CA ALA A 90 18.99 3.03 45.82
C ALA A 90 18.39 4.08 46.80
N LEU A 91 17.27 4.71 46.43
CA LEU A 91 16.59 5.67 47.31
C LEU A 91 16.03 5.00 48.58
N ARG A 92 15.56 3.76 48.48
CA ARG A 92 15.07 3.00 49.64
C ARG A 92 16.18 2.59 50.59
N GLU A 93 17.37 2.29 50.06
CA GLU A 93 18.55 1.92 50.86
C GLU A 93 19.20 3.12 51.56
N MET A 94 18.98 4.34 51.07
CA MET A 94 19.44 5.58 51.71
C MET A 94 18.58 6.03 52.91
N ARG A 95 17.49 5.32 53.21
CA ARG A 95 16.49 5.69 54.22
C ARG A 95 16.55 4.76 55.42
#